data_AF-A0AAQ0QIE7-F1
#
_entry.id   AF-A0AAQ0QIE7-F1
#
_cell.length_a   1.000
_cell.length_b   1.000
_cell.length_c   1.000
_cell.angle_alpha   90.00
_cell.angle_beta   90.00
_cell.angle_gamma   90.00
#
_symmetry.space_group_name_H-M   'P 1'
#
loop_
_entity.id
_entity.type
_entity.pdbx_description
1 polymer ?
#
loop_
_entity_poly.entity_id
_entity_poly.type
_entity_poly.pdbx_seq_one_letter_code
_entity_poly.pdbx_strand_id
1 'polypeptide(L)'
;MDYQAAATIIDRNSGLYDITTNEGRERRRLFFSTQGYICEFAPRSRRRGYIIPQSTVANWLGVVKVEKPEANIVEKFRRYASRATFPSAFVRKCLMADPTKGCYENRLTTGTRIDVHLTFEKGPR
;
A
#
# COMPACT_ATOMS: atom_id res chain seq x y z
N MET A 1 -0.30 -26.17 2.43
CA MET A 1 -1.59 -25.54 2.76
C MET A 1 -2.61 -25.92 1.70
N ASP A 2 -3.88 -26.03 2.05
CA ASP A 2 -4.94 -26.27 1.07
C ASP A 2 -5.17 -25.04 0.16
N TYR A 3 -5.40 -25.28 -1.13
CA TYR A 3 -5.57 -24.21 -2.11
C TYR A 3 -6.81 -23.36 -1.82
N GLN A 4 -7.91 -23.97 -1.38
CA GLN A 4 -9.15 -23.27 -1.08
C GLN A 4 -8.99 -22.38 0.15
N ALA A 5 -8.25 -22.83 1.16
CA ALA A 5 -7.89 -22.01 2.32
C ALA A 5 -7.10 -20.77 1.91
N ALA A 6 -6.05 -20.94 1.08
CA ALA A 6 -5.27 -19.80 0.56
C ALA A 6 -6.11 -18.85 -0.30
N ALA A 7 -6.99 -19.40 -1.16
CA ALA A 7 -7.90 -18.62 -2.00
C ALA A 7 -8.85 -17.77 -1.15
N THR A 8 -9.40 -18.33 -0.07
CA THR A 8 -10.32 -17.61 0.84
C THR A 8 -9.63 -16.44 1.55
N ILE A 9 -8.37 -16.58 1.95
CA ILE A 9 -7.60 -15.50 2.58
C ILE A 9 -7.35 -14.35 1.59
N ILE A 10 -7.05 -14.69 0.33
CA ILE A 10 -6.65 -13.73 -0.70
C ILE A 10 -7.86 -13.13 -1.44
N ASP A 11 -9.01 -13.81 -1.42
CA ASP A 11 -10.23 -13.34 -2.06
C ASP A 11 -10.62 -11.96 -1.55
N ARG A 12 -10.93 -11.06 -2.50
CA ARG A 12 -11.22 -9.64 -2.27
C ARG A 12 -10.14 -8.85 -1.50
N ASN A 13 -8.97 -9.44 -1.26
CA ASN A 13 -7.92 -8.92 -0.39
C ASN A 13 -6.55 -8.80 -1.10
N SER A 14 -6.51 -8.35 -2.36
CA SER A 14 -5.23 -8.18 -3.07
C SER A 14 -4.23 -7.29 -2.31
N GLY A 15 -2.95 -7.63 -2.34
CA GLY A 15 -1.97 -6.90 -1.53
C GLY A 15 -0.61 -7.58 -1.43
N LEU A 16 0.13 -7.16 -0.41
CA LEU A 16 1.41 -7.75 -0.04
C LEU A 16 1.16 -8.81 1.03
N TYR A 17 1.78 -9.97 0.88
CA TYR A 17 1.62 -11.13 1.75
C TYR A 17 2.98 -11.65 2.16
N ASP A 18 3.06 -12.07 3.42
CA ASP A 18 4.15 -12.87 3.93
C ASP A 18 3.72 -14.34 3.90
N ILE A 19 4.48 -15.15 3.17
CA ILE A 19 4.25 -16.57 2.94
C ILE A 19 5.34 -17.33 3.69
N THR A 20 4.93 -18.25 4.54
CA THR A 20 5.85 -19.16 5.23
C THR A 20 5.92 -20.47 4.46
N THR A 21 7.11 -20.90 4.05
CA THR A 21 7.40 -22.18 3.40
C THR A 21 8.39 -22.97 4.25
N ASN A 22 8.70 -24.22 3.86
CA ASN A 22 9.73 -25.02 4.53
C ASN A 22 11.13 -24.41 4.40
N GLU A 23 11.38 -23.60 3.37
CA GLU A 23 12.68 -22.99 3.08
C GLU A 23 12.84 -21.61 3.76
N GLY A 24 11.76 -21.05 4.30
CA GLY A 24 11.80 -19.78 5.02
C GLY A 24 10.56 -18.92 4.81
N ARG A 25 10.73 -17.60 4.90
CA ARG A 25 9.66 -16.62 4.75
C ARG A 25 9.87 -15.80 3.49
N GLU A 26 8.89 -15.81 2.61
CA GLU A 26 8.87 -15.05 1.37
C GLU A 26 7.82 -13.95 1.41
N ARG A 27 8.10 -12.84 0.71
CA ARG A 27 7.18 -11.71 0.62
C ARG A 27 6.76 -11.50 -0.82
N ARG A 28 5.48 -11.73 -1.11
CA ARG A 28 4.93 -11.68 -2.48
C ARG A 28 3.71 -10.78 -2.57
N ARG A 29 3.47 -10.23 -3.76
CA ARG A 29 2.29 -9.41 -4.03
C ARG A 29 1.23 -10.29 -4.71
N LEU A 30 0.18 -10.64 -3.99
CA LEU A 30 -0.83 -11.59 -4.46
C LEU A 30 -2.17 -10.91 -4.74
N PHE A 31 -2.92 -11.51 -5.65
CA PHE A 31 -4.31 -11.17 -5.92
C PHE A 31 -5.07 -12.40 -6.39
N PHE A 32 -6.39 -12.39 -6.19
CA PHE A 32 -7.28 -13.38 -6.74
C PHE A 32 -7.83 -12.89 -8.08
N SER A 33 -7.73 -13.70 -9.12
CA SER A 33 -8.25 -13.37 -10.44
C SER A 33 -9.75 -13.65 -10.53
N THR A 34 -10.44 -12.97 -11.44
CA THR A 34 -11.87 -13.24 -11.73
C THR A 34 -12.11 -14.65 -12.29
N GLN A 35 -11.06 -15.31 -12.78
CA GLN A 35 -11.06 -16.68 -13.29
C GLN A 35 -10.89 -17.72 -12.18
N GLY A 36 -10.77 -17.31 -10.90
CA GLY A 36 -10.68 -18.23 -9.77
C GLY A 36 -9.25 -18.67 -9.41
N TYR A 37 -8.23 -18.03 -9.97
CA TYR A 37 -6.83 -18.38 -9.70
C TYR A 37 -6.13 -17.37 -8.78
N ILE A 38 -5.29 -17.89 -7.89
CA ILE A 38 -4.31 -17.10 -7.14
C ILE A 38 -3.17 -16.69 -8.08
N CYS A 39 -2.89 -15.39 -8.14
CA CYS A 39 -1.89 -14.83 -9.02
C CYS A 39 -0.91 -13.94 -8.25
N GLU A 40 0.33 -13.89 -8.73
CA GLU A 40 1.36 -12.95 -8.28
C GLU A 40 1.45 -11.76 -9.25
N PHE A 41 1.47 -10.53 -8.72
CA PHE A 41 1.68 -9.35 -9.54
C PHE A 41 3.06 -9.37 -10.20
N ALA A 42 3.09 -9.08 -11.50
CA ALA A 42 4.35 -8.90 -12.21
C ALA A 42 5.15 -7.73 -11.60
N PRO A 43 6.50 -7.77 -11.66
CA PRO A 43 7.34 -6.68 -11.18
C PRO A 43 6.88 -5.33 -11.74
N ARG A 44 6.75 -4.33 -10.87
CA ARG A 44 6.30 -2.95 -11.19
C ARG A 44 4.87 -2.84 -11.74
N SER A 45 4.14 -3.94 -11.90
CA SER A 45 2.77 -3.95 -12.37
C SER A 45 1.77 -3.79 -11.21
N ARG A 46 0.65 -3.12 -11.51
CA ARG A 46 -0.52 -3.00 -10.63
C ARG A 46 -1.76 -3.67 -11.20
N ARG A 47 -1.69 -4.20 -12.43
CA ARG A 47 -2.84 -4.73 -13.18
C ARG A 47 -2.63 -6.13 -13.75
N ARG A 48 -1.36 -6.53 -13.95
CA ARG A 48 -0.98 -7.80 -14.58
C ARG A 48 -0.17 -8.64 -13.63
N GLY A 49 -0.31 -9.95 -13.76
CA GLY A 49 0.39 -10.93 -12.96
C GLY A 49 0.38 -12.31 -13.59
N TYR A 50 1.03 -13.25 -12.91
CA TYR A 50 1.20 -14.63 -13.34
C TYR A 50 0.43 -15.55 -12.39
N ILE A 51 -0.18 -16.60 -12.95
CA ILE A 51 -0.86 -17.61 -12.16
C ILE A 51 0.17 -18.38 -11.32
N ILE A 52 -0.14 -18.59 -10.05
CA ILE A 52 0.67 -19.44 -9.18
C ILE A 52 0.17 -20.89 -9.32
N PRO A 53 1.05 -21.85 -9.67
CA PRO A 53 0.67 -23.25 -9.73
C PRO A 53 0.17 -23.77 -8.38
N GLN A 54 -0.81 -24.67 -8.40
CA GLN A 54 -1.36 -25.27 -7.18
C GLN A 54 -0.29 -26.02 -6.36
N SER A 55 0.70 -26.64 -7.02
CA SER A 55 1.85 -27.29 -6.36
C SER A 55 2.67 -26.31 -5.51
N THR A 56 2.84 -25.07 -5.99
CA THR A 56 3.54 -24.03 -5.22
C THR A 56 2.74 -23.63 -3.98
N VAL A 57 1.42 -23.48 -4.09
CA VAL A 57 0.54 -23.17 -2.96
C VAL A 57 0.49 -24.31 -1.94
N ALA A 58 0.56 -25.56 -2.39
CA ALA A 58 0.61 -26.73 -1.52
C ALA A 58 1.82 -26.68 -0.57
N ASN A 59 2.95 -26.13 -1.02
CA ASN A 59 4.17 -25.97 -0.22
C ASN A 59 4.12 -24.83 0.81
N TRP A 60 3.06 -24.01 0.81
CA TRP A 60 2.91 -22.96 1.81
C TRP A 60 2.46 -23.56 3.14
N LEU A 61 3.13 -23.19 4.22
CA LEU A 61 2.74 -23.51 5.59
C LEU A 61 1.76 -22.47 6.13
N GLY A 62 1.88 -21.22 5.70
CA GLY A 62 1.02 -20.12 6.13
C GLY A 62 1.10 -18.91 5.21
N VAL A 63 0.04 -18.12 5.20
CA VAL A 63 -0.06 -16.87 4.43
C VAL A 63 -0.69 -15.81 5.31
N VAL A 64 -0.01 -14.69 5.48
CA VAL A 64 -0.49 -13.56 6.29
C VAL A 64 -0.42 -12.28 5.46
N LYS A 65 -1.53 -11.55 5.40
CA LYS A 65 -1.57 -10.25 4.73
C LYS A 65 -0.70 -9.26 5.49
N VAL A 66 0.22 -8.62 4.79
CA VAL A 66 1.02 -7.53 5.35
C VAL A 66 0.15 -6.29 5.34
N GLU A 67 -0.39 -5.95 6.50
CA GLU A 67 -0.99 -4.64 6.69
C GLU A 67 0.11 -3.60 6.59
N LYS A 68 -0.07 -2.64 5.69
CA LYS A 68 0.77 -1.45 5.74
C LYS A 68 0.37 -0.72 7.01
N PRO A 69 1.31 -0.38 7.90
CA PRO A 69 0.98 0.51 9.00
C PRO A 69 0.31 1.74 8.40
N GLU A 70 -0.80 2.18 9.00
CA GLU A 70 -1.46 3.40 8.59
C GLU A 70 -0.39 4.48 8.49
N ALA A 71 -0.22 5.01 7.28
CA ALA A 71 0.87 5.93 7.03
C ALA A 71 0.59 7.19 7.86
N ASN A 72 1.40 7.43 8.89
CA ASN A 72 1.32 8.66 9.65
C ASN A 72 1.56 9.84 8.71
N ILE A 73 0.47 10.50 8.32
CA ILE A 73 0.48 11.55 7.29
C ILE A 73 1.33 12.73 7.78
N VAL A 74 1.33 13.00 9.09
CA VAL A 74 2.15 14.05 9.70
C VAL A 74 3.64 13.72 9.56
N GLU A 75 4.03 12.48 9.86
CA GLU A 75 5.41 12.03 9.67
C GLU A 75 5.85 12.07 8.21
N LYS A 76 4.93 11.75 7.29
CA LYS A 76 5.17 11.92 5.85
C LYS A 76 5.44 13.39 5.49
N PHE A 77 4.64 14.33 6.00
CA PHE A 77 4.86 15.76 5.77
C PHE A 77 6.18 16.24 6.37
N ARG A 78 6.53 15.80 7.59
CA ARG A 78 7.84 16.07 8.23
C ARG A 78 8.99 15.63 7.33
N ARG A 79 8.94 14.39 6.83
CA ARG A 79 9.97 13.81 5.96
C ARG A 79 10.11 14.55 4.64
N TYR A 80 9.02 15.06 4.06
CA TYR A 80 9.10 15.86 2.83
C TYR A 80 9.64 17.26 3.11
N ALA A 81 9.22 17.88 4.21
CA ALA A 81 9.71 19.18 4.63
C ALA A 81 11.21 19.17 4.95
N SER A 82 11.75 18.09 5.54
CA SER A 82 13.20 17.97 5.79
C SER A 82 14.04 17.84 4.52
N ARG A 83 13.43 17.44 3.40
CA ARG A 83 14.08 17.35 2.08
C ARG A 83 13.86 18.61 1.24
N ALA A 84 13.01 19.53 1.68
CA ALA A 84 12.75 20.76 0.96
C ALA A 84 13.98 21.67 1.05
N THR A 85 14.46 22.15 -0.09
CA THR A 85 15.60 23.07 -0.17
C THR A 85 15.19 24.54 -0.03
N PHE A 86 13.89 24.84 -0.09
CA PHE A 86 13.35 26.19 0.03
C PHE A 86 12.68 26.41 1.39
N PRO A 87 12.92 27.56 2.05
CA PRO A 87 12.21 27.90 3.27
C PRO A 87 10.79 28.40 2.96
N SER A 88 9.78 27.80 3.57
CA SER A 88 8.40 28.33 3.54
C SER A 88 7.74 28.22 4.91
N ALA A 89 6.71 29.04 5.16
CA ALA A 89 5.94 28.96 6.41
C ALA A 89 5.31 27.58 6.63
N PHE A 90 4.88 26.93 5.54
CA PHE A 90 4.34 25.57 5.60
C PHE A 90 5.42 24.53 5.92
N VAL A 91 6.60 24.59 5.27
CA VAL A 91 7.73 23.69 5.55
C VAL A 91 8.15 23.78 7.03
N ARG A 92 8.20 25.00 7.60
CA ARG A 92 8.49 25.18 9.03
C ARG A 92 7.42 24.52 9.92
N LYS A 93 6.14 24.70 9.63
CA LYS A 93 5.04 24.04 10.36
C LYS A 93 5.14 22.52 10.29
N CYS A 94 5.42 21.98 9.10
CA CYS A 94 5.63 20.55 8.92
C CYS A 94 6.79 20.06 9.79
N LEU A 95 7.95 20.72 9.82
CA LEU A 95 9.10 20.30 10.64
C LEU A 95 8.79 20.28 12.14
N MET A 96 8.00 21.25 12.61
CA MET A 96 7.58 21.38 14.02
C MET A 96 6.36 20.51 14.38
N ALA A 97 5.78 19.77 13.42
CA ALA A 97 4.59 18.99 13.65
C ALA A 97 4.86 17.78 14.57
N ASP A 98 3.91 17.49 15.44
CA ASP A 98 3.90 16.37 16.37
C ASP A 98 3.23 15.15 15.72
N PRO A 99 3.96 14.05 15.48
CA PRO A 99 3.42 12.83 14.87
C PRO A 99 2.33 12.14 15.70
N THR A 100 2.22 12.44 16.99
CA THR A 100 1.19 11.87 17.86
C THR A 100 -0.18 12.50 17.65
N LYS A 101 -0.23 13.64 16.95
CA LYS A 101 -1.44 14.42 16.64
C LYS A 101 -1.80 14.34 15.16
N GLY A 102 -3.07 14.61 14.84
CA GLY A 102 -3.55 14.66 13.46
C GLY A 102 -3.03 15.87 12.67
N CYS A 103 -3.23 15.86 11.35
CA CYS A 103 -2.84 16.99 10.48
C CYS A 103 -3.57 18.29 10.82
N TYR A 104 -4.83 18.19 11.27
CA TYR A 104 -5.65 19.34 11.67
C TYR A 104 -5.11 20.00 12.94
N GLU A 105 -4.82 19.19 13.97
CA GLU A 105 -4.27 19.66 15.24
C GLU A 105 -2.88 20.29 15.08
N ASN A 106 -2.08 19.74 14.17
CA ASN A 106 -0.81 20.32 13.75
C ASN A 106 -0.95 21.55 12.83
N ARG A 107 -2.19 21.97 12.52
CA ARG A 107 -2.51 23.09 11.60
C ARG A 107 -1.84 22.95 10.23
N LEU A 108 -1.62 21.71 9.80
CA LEU A 108 -1.14 21.37 8.45
C LEU A 108 -2.28 21.37 7.45
N THR A 109 -3.50 21.08 7.91
CA THR A 109 -4.74 21.20 7.14
C THR A 109 -5.76 22.01 7.92
N THR A 110 -6.71 22.63 7.22
CA THR A 110 -7.81 23.40 7.80
C THR A 110 -8.98 22.53 8.28
N GLY A 111 -8.86 21.19 8.20
CA GLY A 111 -9.86 20.24 8.70
C GLY A 111 -11.02 19.99 7.72
N THR A 112 -11.06 20.69 6.60
CA THR A 112 -12.04 20.47 5.53
C THR A 112 -11.55 19.31 4.65
N ARG A 113 -12.33 18.22 4.54
CA ARG A 113 -12.11 17.21 3.49
C ARG A 113 -12.36 17.88 2.15
N ILE A 114 -11.32 18.01 1.33
CA ILE A 114 -11.47 18.42 -0.06
C ILE A 114 -11.59 17.14 -0.88
N ASP A 115 -12.77 16.84 -1.42
CA ASP A 115 -12.95 15.84 -2.46
C ASP A 115 -12.38 16.41 -3.76
N VAL A 116 -11.06 16.27 -3.94
CA VAL A 116 -10.35 16.82 -5.11
C VAL A 116 -10.70 15.97 -6.34
N HIS A 117 -11.73 16.35 -7.09
CA HIS A 117 -11.89 15.93 -8.48
C HIS A 117 -10.93 16.76 -9.35
N LEU A 118 -9.75 16.22 -9.62
CA LEU A 118 -8.78 16.82 -10.52
C LEU A 118 -9.22 16.61 -11.98
N THR A 119 -10.00 17.55 -12.52
CA THR A 119 -10.21 17.68 -13.96
C THR A 119 -8.98 18.36 -14.56
N PHE A 120 -8.13 17.59 -15.24
CA PHE A 120 -7.09 18.15 -16.09
C PHE A 120 -7.74 18.60 -17.40
N GLU A 121 -8.12 19.88 -17.50
CA GLU A 121 -8.38 20.49 -18.79
C GLU A 121 -7.06 20.64 -19.55
N LYS A 122 -6.89 19.86 -20.62
CA LYS A 122 -5.81 20.09 -21.59
C LYS A 122 -6.16 21.35 -22.37
N GLY A 123 -5.32 22.38 -22.25
CA GLY A 123 -5.40 23.57 -23.09
C GLY A 123 -5.29 23.23 -24.58
N PRO A 124 -5.89 24.06 -25.47
CA PRO A 124 -5.95 23.78 -26.90
C PRO A 124 -4.56 23.89 -27.54
N ARG A 125 -4.40 23.14 -28.65
CA ARG A 125 -3.18 22.94 -29.42
C ARG A 125 -2.76 24.18 -30.20
#